data_AF-A0A7J3MVB8-F1
#
_entry.id   AF-A0A7J3MVB8-F1
#
_cell.length_a   1.000
_cell.length_b   1.000
_cell.length_c   1.000
_cell.angle_alpha   90.00
_cell.angle_beta   90.00
_cell.angle_gamma   90.00
#
_symmetry.space_group_name_H-M   'P 1'
#
loop_
_entity.id
_entity.type
_entity.pdbx_description
1 polymer ?
#
loop_
_entity_poly.entity_id
_entity_poly.type
_entity_poly.pdbx_seq_one_letter_code
_entity_poly.pdbx_strand_id
1 'polypeptide(L)' 'MCNYCGNKQIILDTAKTKVTCMVCKEVIAKPRGGKAEIYGKVEKVLD' A
#
# COMPACT_ATOMS: atom_id res chain seq x y z
N MET A 1 2.98 5.00 -3.93
CA MET A 1 2.77 4.97 -5.38
C MET A 1 2.72 3.52 -5.87
N CYS A 2 1.67 3.15 -6.59
CA CYS A 2 1.54 1.84 -7.23
C CYS A 2 2.53 1.72 -8.40
N ASN A 3 3.30 0.62 -8.45
CA ASN A 3 4.32 0.41 -9.49
C ASN A 3 3.72 0.09 -10.87
N TYR A 4 2.43 -0.27 -10.94
CA TYR A 4 1.77 -0.65 -12.19
C TYR A 4 1.13 0.54 -12.91
N CYS A 5 0.34 1.34 -12.20
CA CYS A 5 -0.45 2.43 -12.80
C CYS A 5 -0.07 3.84 -12.33
N GLY A 6 0.93 3.95 -11.43
CA GLY A 6 1.34 5.23 -10.86
C GLY A 6 0.37 5.82 -9.83
N ASN A 7 -0.74 5.14 -9.51
CA ASN A 7 -1.73 5.65 -8.56
C ASN A 7 -1.10 5.91 -7.17
N LYS A 8 -1.41 7.07 -6.59
CA LYS A 8 -1.00 7.46 -5.24
C LYS A 8 -2.19 7.23 -4.31
N GLN A 9 -1.96 6.52 -3.22
CA GLN A 9 -3.00 6.29 -2.21
C GLN A 9 -2.36 6.25 -0.83
N ILE A 10 -3.15 6.72 0.15
CA ILE A 10 -2.80 6.66 1.57
C ILE A 10 -3.27 5.31 2.09
N ILE A 11 -2.40 4.62 2.81
CA ILE A 11 -2.69 3.33 3.46
C ILE A 11 -2.16 3.37 4.89
N LEU A 12 -2.76 2.59 5.78
CA LEU A 12 -2.23 2.40 7.13
C LEU A 12 -0.98 1.51 7.08
N ASP A 13 0.04 1.87 7.85
CA ASP A 13 1.26 1.09 8.01
C ASP A 13 1.00 -0.23 8.75
N THR A 14 -0.14 -0.38 9.42
CA THR A 14 -0.58 -1.58 10.16
C THR A 14 -1.85 -2.20 9.56
N ALA A 15 -1.90 -2.28 8.22
CA ALA A 15 -3.02 -2.91 7.52
C ALA A 15 -3.26 -4.35 8.02
N LYS A 16 -4.50 -4.65 8.44
CA LYS A 16 -4.94 -5.99 8.89
C LYS A 16 -5.42 -6.87 7.72
N THR A 17 -5.66 -6.28 6.57
CA THR A 17 -6.14 -6.95 5.35
C THR A 17 -5.24 -6.60 4.18
N LYS A 18 -5.32 -7.38 3.09
CA LYS A 18 -4.62 -7.06 1.84
C LYS A 18 -5.14 -5.73 1.30
N VAL A 19 -4.25 -4.82 0.98
CA VAL A 19 -4.61 -3.53 0.37
C VAL A 19 -4.33 -3.59 -1.12
N THR A 20 -5.37 -3.39 -1.91
CA THR A 20 -5.30 -3.32 -3.37
C THR A 20 -5.26 -1.89 -3.85
N CYS A 21 -4.73 -1.69 -5.06
CA CYS A 21 -4.77 -0.42 -5.73
C CYS A 21 -6.23 -0.08 -6.07
N MET A 22 -6.68 1.13 -5.75
CA MET A 22 -8.05 1.54 -6.08
C MET A 22 -8.31 1.60 -7.58
N VAL A 23 -7.26 1.79 -8.40
CA VAL A 23 -7.32 1.93 -9.86
C VAL A 23 -7.11 0.59 -10.57
N CYS A 24 -5.93 -0.01 -10.48
CA CYS A 24 -5.60 -1.23 -11.23
C CYS A 24 -5.86 -2.54 -10.49
N LYS A 25 -6.36 -2.48 -9.24
CA LYS A 25 -6.64 -3.64 -8.36
C LYS A 25 -5.45 -4.51 -7.96
N GLU A 26 -4.24 -4.17 -8.38
CA GLU A 26 -3.00 -4.84 -7.96
C GLU A 26 -2.80 -4.79 -6.45
N VAL A 27 -2.20 -5.82 -5.85
CA VAL A 27 -1.92 -5.82 -4.40
C VAL A 27 -0.74 -4.90 -4.13
N ILE A 28 -0.96 -3.83 -3.36
CA ILE A 28 0.09 -2.84 -3.06
C ILE A 28 0.61 -2.93 -1.63
N ALA A 29 -0.12 -3.60 -0.73
CA ALA A 29 0.38 -3.95 0.59
C ALA A 29 -0.28 -5.23 1.12
N LYS A 30 0.47 -6.01 1.91
CA LYS A 30 -0.02 -7.20 2.62
C LYS A 30 0.12 -7.06 4.13
N PRO A 31 -0.84 -7.60 4.91
CA PRO A 31 -0.72 -7.65 6.35
C PRO A 31 0.42 -8.57 6.76
N ARG A 32 1.20 -8.17 7.76
CA ARG A 32 2.20 -8.99 8.45
C ARG A 32 2.07 -8.73 9.96
N GLY A 33 2.67 -9.59 10.79
CA GLY A 33 2.84 -9.28 12.21
C GLY A 33 3.66 -7.98 12.37
N GLY A 34 3.02 -6.94 12.90
CA GLY A 34 3.61 -5.60 12.99
C GLY A 34 3.19 -4.70 11.82
N LYS A 35 4.18 -4.08 11.16
CA LYS A 35 3.93 -3.22 10.00
C LYS A 35 3.64 -4.05 8.75
N ALA A 36 2.65 -3.61 7.98
CA ALA A 36 2.30 -4.14 6.68
C ALA A 36 3.49 -4.05 5.72
N GLU A 37 3.63 -5.07 4.90
CA GLU A 37 4.61 -5.10 3.83
C GLU A 37 4.08 -4.30 2.65
N ILE A 38 4.80 -3.25 2.23
CA ILE A 38 4.40 -2.35 1.14
C ILE A 38 5.17 -2.73 -0.13
N TYR A 39 4.45 -3.05 -1.20
CA TYR A 39 5.04 -3.42 -2.51
C TYR A 39 5.22 -2.23 -3.45
N GLY A 40 4.60 -1.08 -3.15
CA GLY A 40 4.78 0.16 -3.90
C GLY A 40 5.89 1.06 -3.34
N LYS A 41 6.16 2.17 -4.01
CA LYS A 41 7.08 3.21 -3.51
C LYS A 41 6.40 4.11 -2.47
N VAL A 42 7.00 4.31 -1.30
CA VAL A 42 6.53 5.28 -0.30
C VAL A 42 7.01 6.68 -0.69
N GLU A 43 6.09 7.61 -0.93
CA GLU A 43 6.44 9.01 -1.27
C GLU A 43 6.52 9.90 -0.03
N LYS A 44 5.58 9.71 0.92
CA LYS A 44 5.49 10.50 2.13
C LYS A 44 4.90 9.64 3.25
N VAL A 45 5.38 9.86 4.46
CA VAL A 45 4.77 9.38 5.69
C VAL A 45 3.98 10.55 6.28
N LEU A 46 2.75 10.27 6.69
CA LEU A 46 1.86 11.24 7.34
C LEU A 46 1.76 10.83 8.81
N ASP A 47 1.96 11.79 9.72
CA ASP A 47 1.80 11.64 11.17
C ASP A 47 0.36 11.98 11.61
#